data_AF-A0A3D4MK43-F1
#
_entry.id   AF-A0A3D4MK43-F1
#
_cell.length_a   1.000
_cell.length_b   1.000
_cell.length_c   1.000
_cell.angle_alpha   90.00
_cell.angle_beta   90.00
_cell.angle_gamma   90.00
#
_symmetry.space_group_name_H-M   'P 1'
#
loop_
_entity.id
_entity.type
_entity.pdbx_description
1 polymer ?
#
loop_
_entity_poly.entity_id
_entity_poly.type
_entity_poly.pdbx_seq_one_letter_code
_entity_poly.pdbx_strand_id
1 'polypeptide(L)'
;MNKLFAIIFIVALSFFAFTRRSAEASNALLEIPLEGIKLIVSTSAGIMLFSGLLKVADDSGLIKLLTRFLNKPMSFLFPTLQDNDIDLISLNLICNFLGINGAATTAGLKTMESLSKKEEYKAIITFLTLNASGFCLIPQGIISIRGTYIDNAFDIILPSFLLSMFAFFTTIVLNKVLIKYDK
;
A
#
# COMPACT_ATOMS: atom_id res chain seq x y z
N MET A 1 -15.14 -14.82 4.00
CA MET A 1 -13.82 -14.83 4.68
C MET A 1 -13.64 -16.05 5.58
N ASN A 2 -14.51 -16.29 6.58
CA ASN A 2 -14.36 -17.42 7.51
C ASN A 2 -14.35 -18.81 6.84
N LYS A 3 -15.19 -19.02 5.82
CA LYS A 3 -15.20 -20.28 5.04
C LYS A 3 -13.89 -20.54 4.30
N LEU A 4 -13.25 -19.49 3.78
CA LEU A 4 -11.97 -19.61 3.07
C LEU A 4 -10.85 -20.06 4.02
N PHE A 5 -10.75 -19.40 5.19
CA PHE A 5 -9.78 -19.78 6.22
C PHE A 5 -10.01 -21.19 6.74
N ALA A 6 -11.27 -21.60 6.94
CA ALA A 6 -11.59 -22.95 7.35
C ALA A 6 -11.16 -23.99 6.29
N ILE A 7 -11.38 -23.71 5.00
CA ILE A 7 -10.93 -24.59 3.91
C ILE A 7 -9.40 -24.69 3.89
N ILE A 8 -8.68 -23.56 3.96
CA ILE A 8 -7.21 -23.55 4.00
C ILE A 8 -6.69 -24.37 5.18
N PHE A 9 -7.30 -24.18 6.36
CA PHE A 9 -6.92 -24.90 7.58
C PHE A 9 -7.13 -26.41 7.44
N ILE A 10 -8.31 -26.84 6.96
CA ILE A 10 -8.63 -28.26 6.78
C ILE A 10 -7.68 -28.90 5.75
N VAL A 11 -7.44 -28.24 4.61
CA VAL A 11 -6.53 -28.74 3.56
C VAL A 11 -5.11 -28.88 4.10
N ALA A 12 -4.62 -27.89 4.86
CA ALA A 12 -3.30 -27.95 5.48
C ALA A 12 -3.21 -29.12 6.48
N LEU A 13 -4.21 -29.27 7.36
CA LEU A 13 -4.23 -30.34 8.37
C LEU A 13 -4.26 -31.73 7.71
N SER A 14 -5.07 -31.91 6.66
CA SER A 14 -5.12 -33.14 5.88
C SER A 14 -3.77 -33.42 5.22
N PHE A 15 -3.12 -32.41 4.62
CA PHE A 15 -1.80 -32.58 4.01
C PHE A 15 -0.74 -33.04 5.01
N PHE A 16 -0.69 -32.46 6.22
CA PHE A 16 0.22 -32.88 7.28
C PHE A 16 -0.08 -34.27 7.83
N ALA A 17 -1.37 -34.65 7.88
CA ALA A 17 -1.79 -35.98 8.28
C ALA A 17 -1.37 -37.05 7.24
N PHE A 18 -1.58 -36.79 5.95
CA PHE A 18 -1.20 -37.72 4.87
C PHE A 18 0.32 -37.88 4.71
N THR A 19 1.09 -36.82 4.94
CA THR A 19 2.56 -36.84 4.84
C THR A 19 3.26 -37.40 6.09
N ARG A 20 2.52 -37.78 7.14
CA ARG A 20 3.04 -38.22 8.46
C ARG A 20 3.96 -37.19 9.15
N ARG A 21 3.84 -35.91 8.82
CA ARG A 21 4.61 -34.80 9.41
C ARG A 21 3.83 -34.09 10.52
N SER A 22 3.02 -34.83 11.28
CA SER A 22 2.14 -34.27 12.32
C SER A 22 2.90 -33.57 13.44
N ALA A 23 4.11 -34.03 13.77
CA ALA A 23 4.98 -33.38 14.75
C ALA A 23 5.43 -31.98 14.27
N GLU A 24 5.76 -31.83 12.99
CA GLU A 24 6.14 -30.53 12.41
C GLU A 24 4.96 -29.57 12.37
N ALA A 25 3.75 -30.08 12.10
CA ALA A 25 2.53 -29.27 12.16
C ALA A 25 2.26 -28.72 13.56
N SER A 26 2.43 -29.53 14.61
CA SER A 26 2.30 -29.10 16.00
C SER A 26 3.38 -28.09 16.41
N ASN A 27 4.63 -28.29 16.00
CA ASN A 27 5.70 -27.34 16.29
C ASN A 27 5.47 -25.99 15.61
N ALA A 28 5.11 -25.98 14.33
CA ALA A 28 4.79 -24.76 13.59
C ALA A 28 3.62 -23.98 14.23
N LEU A 29 2.58 -24.68 14.71
CA LEU A 29 1.46 -24.06 15.42
C LEU A 29 1.88 -23.30 16.69
N LEU A 30 2.95 -23.75 17.36
CA LEU A 30 3.47 -23.12 18.58
C LEU A 30 4.53 -22.06 18.29
N GLU A 31 5.36 -22.25 17.26
CA GLU A 31 6.47 -21.36 16.92
C GLU A 31 6.00 -20.10 16.17
N ILE A 32 5.08 -20.23 15.21
CA ILE A 32 4.61 -19.11 14.37
C ILE A 32 4.08 -17.93 15.20
N PRO A 33 3.24 -18.12 16.24
CA PRO A 33 2.79 -17.00 17.07
C PRO A 33 3.93 -16.30 17.81
N LEU A 34 4.93 -17.06 18.29
CA LEU A 34 6.08 -16.50 19.01
C LEU A 34 6.98 -15.68 18.09
N GLU A 35 7.21 -16.16 16.86
CA GLU A 35 7.90 -15.39 15.83
C GLU A 35 7.14 -14.11 15.48
N GLY A 36 5.81 -14.19 15.36
CA GLY A 36 4.95 -13.03 15.14
C GLY A 36 5.10 -11.97 16.23
N ILE A 37 5.10 -12.38 17.51
CA ILE A 37 5.31 -11.45 18.63
C ILE A 37 6.70 -10.79 18.55
N LYS A 38 7.76 -11.58 18.30
CA LYS A 38 9.12 -11.05 18.14
C LYS A 38 9.18 -10.02 17.01
N LEU A 39 8.57 -10.33 15.87
CA LEU A 39 8.51 -9.41 14.73
C LEU A 39 7.78 -8.11 15.10
N ILE A 40 6.62 -8.18 15.74
CA ILE A 40 5.84 -6.99 16.15
C ILE A 40 6.68 -6.12 17.10
N VAL A 41 7.29 -6.70 18.12
CA VAL A 41 8.09 -5.96 19.10
C VAL A 41 9.30 -5.32 18.41
N SER A 42 10.02 -6.08 17.60
CA SER A 42 11.24 -5.60 16.91
C SER A 42 10.98 -4.50 15.89
N THR A 43 9.81 -4.50 15.22
CA THR A 43 9.44 -3.50 14.21
C THR A 43 8.69 -2.30 14.79
N SER A 44 8.18 -2.41 16.03
CA SER A 44 7.33 -1.40 16.66
C SER A 44 7.97 -0.02 16.78
N ALA A 45 9.26 0.06 17.16
CA ALA A 45 9.97 1.32 17.33
C ALA A 45 10.08 2.10 16.01
N GLY A 46 10.36 1.40 14.91
CA GLY A 46 10.40 1.97 13.57
C GLY A 46 9.03 2.52 13.16
N ILE A 47 7.98 1.72 13.34
CA ILE A 47 6.60 2.12 13.04
C ILE A 47 6.19 3.36 13.87
N MET A 48 6.52 3.40 15.16
CA MET A 48 6.21 4.54 16.04
C MET A 48 6.93 5.81 15.59
N LEU A 49 8.22 5.72 15.25
CA LEU A 49 9.01 6.84 14.74
C LEU A 49 8.39 7.43 13.47
N PHE A 50 8.16 6.60 12.45
CA PHE A 50 7.61 7.05 11.18
C PHE A 50 6.17 7.57 11.34
N SER A 51 5.35 6.92 12.17
CA SER A 51 3.99 7.40 12.47
C SER A 51 4.00 8.79 13.12
N GLY A 52 4.93 9.06 14.05
CA GLY A 52 5.10 10.37 14.67
C GLY A 52 5.52 11.45 13.66
N LEU A 53 6.52 11.16 12.82
CA LEU A 53 6.96 12.07 11.75
C LEU A 53 5.82 12.40 10.78
N LEU A 54 5.05 11.39 10.40
CA LEU A 54 3.89 11.55 9.52
C LEU A 54 2.78 12.37 10.15
N LYS A 55 2.58 12.24 11.48
CA LYS A 55 1.61 13.07 12.19
C LYS A 55 2.02 14.55 12.21
N VAL A 56 3.31 14.84 12.39
CA VAL A 56 3.82 16.22 12.28
C VAL A 56 3.65 16.78 10.86
N ALA A 57 3.87 15.95 9.83
CA ALA A 57 3.63 16.35 8.44
C ALA A 57 2.15 16.66 8.16
N ASP A 58 1.22 15.92 8.78
CA ASP A 58 -0.21 16.21 8.72
C ASP A 58 -0.56 17.54 9.41
N ASP A 59 -0.12 17.69 10.67
CA ASP A 59 -0.45 18.86 11.50
C ASP A 59 0.18 20.17 10.98
N SER A 60 1.35 20.09 10.34
CA SER A 60 1.99 21.23 9.68
C SER A 60 1.30 21.66 8.38
N GLY A 61 0.32 20.89 7.89
CA GLY A 61 -0.36 21.15 6.62
C GLY A 61 0.48 20.76 5.39
N LEU A 62 1.63 20.09 5.56
CA LEU A 62 2.46 19.63 4.45
C LEU A 62 1.69 18.68 3.53
N ILE A 63 0.86 17.79 4.09
CA ILE A 63 0.01 16.88 3.29
C ILE A 63 -0.94 17.67 2.39
N LYS A 64 -1.57 18.73 2.91
CA LYS A 64 -2.49 19.58 2.13
C LYS A 64 -1.75 20.31 1.01
N LEU A 65 -0.53 20.78 1.29
CA LEU A 65 0.31 21.43 0.29
C LEU A 65 0.70 20.45 -0.83
N LEU A 66 1.18 19.26 -0.47
CA LEU A 66 1.56 18.22 -1.42
C LEU A 66 0.36 17.72 -2.24
N THR A 67 -0.81 17.60 -1.61
CA THR A 67 -2.07 17.26 -2.29
C THR A 67 -2.38 18.28 -3.37
N ARG A 68 -2.36 19.59 -3.05
CA ARG A 68 -2.57 20.67 -4.03
C ARG A 68 -1.54 20.64 -5.16
N PHE A 69 -0.30 20.30 -4.86
CA PHE A 69 0.74 20.16 -5.88
C PHE A 69 0.44 18.99 -6.84
N LEU A 70 -0.05 17.87 -6.30
CA LEU A 70 -0.39 16.68 -7.06
C LEU A 70 -1.73 16.80 -7.83
N ASN A 71 -2.61 17.73 -7.46
CA ASN A 71 -3.85 17.97 -8.19
C ASN A 71 -3.62 18.29 -9.67
N LYS A 72 -2.57 19.05 -10.00
CA LYS A 72 -2.29 19.46 -11.38
C LYS A 72 -1.94 18.28 -12.31
N PRO A 73 -1.01 17.37 -11.95
CA PRO A 73 -0.80 16.16 -12.75
C PRO A 73 -2.01 15.23 -12.71
N MET A 74 -2.76 15.16 -11.61
CA MET A 74 -3.95 14.31 -11.54
C MET A 74 -5.09 14.82 -12.42
N SER A 75 -5.35 16.13 -12.51
CA SER A 75 -6.37 16.67 -13.42
C SER A 75 -6.04 16.39 -14.89
N PHE A 76 -4.75 16.32 -15.25
CA PHE A 76 -4.34 15.90 -16.58
C PHE A 76 -4.55 14.40 -16.84
N LEU A 77 -4.37 13.56 -15.81
CA LEU A 77 -4.56 12.11 -15.91
C LEU A 77 -6.04 11.70 -15.87
N PHE A 78 -6.87 12.51 -15.22
CA PHE A 78 -8.30 12.30 -15.02
C PHE A 78 -9.13 13.48 -15.58
N PRO A 79 -9.14 13.67 -16.90
CA PRO A 79 -9.75 14.85 -17.53
C PRO A 79 -11.28 14.96 -17.37
N THR A 80 -11.97 13.87 -17.03
CA THR A 80 -13.43 13.84 -16.85
C THR A 80 -13.88 14.20 -15.43
N LEU A 81 -12.96 14.27 -14.47
CA LEU A 81 -13.29 14.41 -13.05
C LEU A 81 -13.36 15.87 -12.59
N GLN A 82 -14.14 16.11 -11.55
CA GLN A 82 -14.26 17.40 -10.88
C GLN A 82 -13.17 17.59 -9.81
N ASP A 83 -12.91 18.84 -9.41
CA ASP A 83 -11.86 19.20 -8.45
C ASP A 83 -11.92 18.40 -7.14
N ASN A 84 -13.11 18.13 -6.61
CA ASN A 84 -13.27 17.36 -5.37
C ASN A 84 -12.82 15.89 -5.50
N ASP A 85 -13.03 15.25 -6.66
CA ASP A 85 -12.56 13.88 -6.88
C ASP A 85 -11.04 13.86 -7.09
N ILE A 86 -10.50 14.88 -7.78
CA ILE A 86 -9.06 15.06 -7.95
C ILE A 86 -8.36 15.28 -6.61
N ASP A 87 -8.95 16.05 -5.71
CA ASP A 87 -8.46 16.26 -4.35
C ASP A 87 -8.42 14.93 -3.57
N LEU A 88 -9.47 14.10 -3.65
CA LEU A 88 -9.54 12.81 -2.97
C LEU A 88 -8.50 11.81 -3.52
N ILE A 89 -8.33 11.75 -4.84
CA ILE A 89 -7.31 10.94 -5.51
C ILE A 89 -5.90 11.39 -5.07
N SER A 90 -5.65 12.70 -5.13
CA SER A 90 -4.35 13.27 -4.78
C SER A 90 -4.01 13.06 -3.31
N LEU A 91 -5.00 13.22 -2.42
CA LEU A 91 -4.85 12.93 -1.00
C LEU A 91 -4.52 11.46 -0.76
N ASN A 92 -5.24 10.54 -1.40
CA ASN A 92 -4.96 9.11 -1.30
C ASN A 92 -3.52 8.78 -1.73
N LEU A 93 -3.09 9.29 -2.89
CA LEU A 93 -1.74 9.06 -3.41
C LEU A 93 -0.67 9.67 -2.50
N ILE A 94 -0.81 10.92 -2.07
CA ILE A 94 0.14 11.55 -1.13
C ILE A 94 0.22 10.79 0.19
N CYS A 95 -0.92 10.40 0.77
CA CYS A 95 -0.93 9.59 1.98
C CYS A 95 -0.24 8.23 1.75
N ASN A 96 -0.46 7.57 0.61
CA ASN A 96 0.21 6.31 0.27
C ASN A 96 1.73 6.52 0.09
N PHE A 97 2.15 7.56 -0.62
CA PHE A 97 3.56 7.86 -0.89
C PHE A 97 4.33 8.15 0.39
N LEU A 98 3.69 8.85 1.33
CA LEU A 98 4.26 9.15 2.64
C LEU A 98 4.13 7.98 3.63
N GLY A 99 3.31 6.96 3.34
CA GLY A 99 3.11 5.81 4.23
C GLY A 99 2.06 6.00 5.32
N ILE A 100 1.16 6.97 5.15
CA ILE A 100 -0.01 7.21 6.02
C ILE A 100 -1.15 6.29 5.59
N ASN A 101 -0.94 4.98 5.74
CA ASN A 101 -1.80 3.95 5.15
C ASN A 101 -3.27 4.05 5.60
N GLY A 102 -3.53 4.45 6.85
CA GLY A 102 -4.89 4.65 7.37
C GLY A 102 -5.64 5.80 6.67
N ALA A 103 -4.97 6.94 6.50
CA ALA A 103 -5.54 8.08 5.77
C ALA A 103 -5.66 7.78 4.28
N ALA A 104 -4.69 7.08 3.68
CA ALA A 104 -4.74 6.63 2.30
C ALA A 104 -5.95 5.73 2.07
N THR A 105 -6.19 4.73 2.93
CA THR A 105 -7.31 3.79 2.80
C THR A 105 -8.66 4.50 2.88
N THR A 106 -8.83 5.41 3.84
CA THR A 106 -10.09 6.17 3.98
C THR A 106 -10.34 7.12 2.82
N ALA A 107 -9.31 7.83 2.34
CA ALA A 107 -9.40 8.66 1.13
C ALA A 107 -9.68 7.81 -0.12
N GLY A 108 -9.09 6.63 -0.21
CA GLY A 108 -9.28 5.69 -1.32
C GLY A 108 -10.69 5.13 -1.37
N LEU A 109 -11.27 4.75 -0.23
CA LEU A 109 -12.67 4.32 -0.15
C LEU A 109 -13.62 5.44 -0.58
N LYS A 110 -13.43 6.68 -0.09
CA LYS A 110 -14.22 7.84 -0.52
C LYS A 110 -14.09 8.11 -2.02
N THR A 111 -12.88 7.96 -2.57
CA THR A 111 -12.63 8.07 -4.01
C THR A 111 -13.42 7.01 -4.78
N MET A 112 -13.29 5.74 -4.40
CA MET A 112 -14.00 4.64 -5.05
C MET A 112 -15.51 4.80 -4.98
N GLU A 113 -16.05 5.21 -3.83
CA GLU A 113 -17.49 5.50 -3.68
C GLU A 113 -17.95 6.64 -4.59
N SER A 114 -17.20 7.73 -4.66
CA SER A 114 -17.53 8.88 -5.52
C SER A 114 -17.52 8.49 -7.01
N LEU A 115 -16.45 7.82 -7.46
CA LEU A 115 -16.30 7.41 -8.85
C LEU A 115 -17.32 6.34 -9.25
N SER A 116 -17.64 5.40 -8.37
CA SER A 116 -18.62 4.34 -8.64
C SER A 116 -20.03 4.90 -8.79
N LYS A 117 -20.40 5.90 -7.98
CA LYS A 117 -21.70 6.59 -8.11
C LYS A 117 -21.85 7.37 -9.41
N LYS A 118 -20.73 7.80 -10.00
CA LYS A 118 -20.68 8.54 -11.27
C LYS A 118 -20.46 7.62 -12.47
N GLU A 119 -20.33 6.31 -12.25
CA GLU A 119 -20.01 5.32 -13.30
C GLU A 119 -18.71 5.64 -14.07
N GLU A 120 -17.75 6.30 -13.42
CA GLU A 120 -16.45 6.68 -13.98
C GLU A 120 -15.47 5.50 -13.97
N TYR A 121 -15.82 4.39 -14.65
CA TYR A 121 -15.05 3.14 -14.61
C TYR A 121 -13.61 3.28 -15.09
N LYS A 122 -13.35 4.12 -16.11
CA LYS A 122 -11.99 4.41 -16.60
C LYS A 122 -11.14 5.12 -15.54
N ALA A 123 -11.76 6.00 -14.75
CA ALA A 123 -11.10 6.63 -13.61
C ALA A 123 -10.83 5.61 -12.49
N ILE A 124 -11.77 4.72 -12.19
CA ILE A 124 -11.58 3.64 -11.20
C ILE A 124 -10.38 2.76 -11.59
N ILE A 125 -10.31 2.33 -12.85
CA ILE A 125 -9.20 1.49 -13.34
C ILE A 125 -7.87 2.24 -13.22
N THR A 126 -7.83 3.50 -13.66
CA THR A 126 -6.63 4.36 -13.54
C THR A 126 -6.19 4.49 -12.08
N PHE A 127 -7.12 4.85 -11.19
CA PHE A 127 -6.86 5.04 -9.77
C PHE A 127 -6.34 3.77 -9.09
N LEU A 128 -6.93 2.62 -9.42
CA LEU A 128 -6.50 1.32 -8.90
C LEU A 128 -5.11 0.94 -9.41
N THR A 129 -4.83 1.19 -10.69
CA THR A 129 -3.53 0.88 -11.31
C THR A 129 -2.42 1.75 -10.72
N LEU A 130 -2.69 3.04 -10.47
CA LEU A 130 -1.75 3.93 -9.78
C LEU A 130 -1.43 3.43 -8.37
N ASN A 131 -2.45 3.03 -7.59
CA ASN A 131 -2.22 2.48 -6.25
C ASN A 131 -1.46 1.15 -6.29
N ALA A 132 -1.72 0.31 -7.30
CA ALA A 132 -1.03 -0.97 -7.49
C ALA A 132 0.45 -0.82 -7.88
N SER A 133 0.84 0.30 -8.48
CA SER A 133 2.25 0.56 -8.84
C SER A 133 3.17 0.72 -7.62
N GLY A 134 2.61 0.89 -6.42
CA GLY A 134 3.35 0.81 -5.17
C GLY A 134 4.38 1.92 -4.95
N PHE A 135 4.18 3.09 -5.56
CA PHE A 135 5.08 4.22 -5.32
C PHE A 135 5.08 4.62 -3.84
N CYS A 136 6.27 4.66 -3.25
CA CYS A 136 6.45 5.05 -1.87
C CYS A 136 7.75 5.84 -1.74
N LEU A 137 7.68 6.99 -1.07
CA LEU A 137 8.82 7.85 -0.83
C LEU A 137 9.76 7.24 0.22
N ILE A 138 9.17 6.64 1.26
CA ILE A 138 9.90 6.04 2.38
C ILE A 138 9.37 4.62 2.61
N PRO A 139 10.13 3.56 2.25
CA PRO A 139 9.69 2.18 2.40
C PRO A 139 9.79 1.70 3.87
N GLN A 140 9.02 2.34 4.77
CA GLN A 140 9.09 2.14 6.23
C GLN A 140 8.97 0.68 6.65
N GLY A 141 8.13 -0.12 5.99
CA GLY A 141 7.92 -1.52 6.34
C GLY A 141 9.18 -2.35 6.11
N ILE A 142 9.82 -2.17 4.95
CA ILE A 142 11.06 -2.86 4.60
C ILE A 142 12.21 -2.34 5.46
N ILE A 143 12.30 -1.03 5.73
CA ILE A 143 13.30 -0.46 6.64
C ILE A 143 13.18 -1.07 8.04
N SER A 144 11.95 -1.18 8.56
CA SER A 144 11.70 -1.70 9.91
C SER A 144 12.09 -3.17 10.02
N ILE A 145 11.79 -3.98 8.99
CA ILE A 145 12.21 -5.39 8.93
C ILE A 145 13.72 -5.48 8.74
N ARG A 146 14.35 -4.66 7.90
CA ARG A 146 15.80 -4.71 7.67
C ARG A 146 16.59 -4.29 8.91
N GLY A 147 16.08 -3.35 9.69
CA GLY A 147 16.68 -2.93 10.95
C GLY A 147 16.75 -4.02 12.01
N THR A 148 16.03 -5.13 11.86
CA THR A 148 16.14 -6.27 12.78
C THR A 148 17.29 -7.23 12.42
N TYR A 149 17.82 -7.14 11.19
CA TYR A 149 18.84 -8.07 10.67
C TYR A 149 20.15 -7.40 10.22
N ILE A 150 20.14 -6.09 9.93
CA ILE A 150 21.27 -5.37 9.31
C ILE A 150 21.42 -3.98 9.95
N ASP A 151 22.65 -3.55 10.20
CA ASP A 151 22.96 -2.24 10.81
C ASP A 151 22.55 -1.05 9.95
N ASN A 152 22.79 -1.12 8.64
CA ASN A 152 22.41 -0.07 7.69
C ASN A 152 21.09 -0.42 6.97
N ALA A 153 19.97 -0.18 7.64
CA ALA A 153 18.64 -0.43 7.07
C ALA A 153 18.15 0.64 6.08
N PHE A 154 18.85 1.78 5.96
CA PHE A 154 18.40 2.96 5.20
C PHE A 154 18.96 3.03 3.77
N ASP A 155 20.00 2.27 3.44
CA ASP A 155 20.57 2.15 2.09
C ASP A 155 19.55 1.69 1.00
N ILE A 156 18.43 1.07 1.40
CA ILE A 156 17.36 0.66 0.49
C ILE A 156 16.47 1.81 0.02
N ILE A 157 16.51 2.97 0.67
CA ILE A 157 15.64 4.11 0.32
C ILE A 157 15.85 4.50 -1.14
N LEU A 158 17.10 4.72 -1.55
CA LEU A 158 17.42 5.15 -2.92
C LEU A 158 16.99 4.12 -3.99
N PRO A 159 17.39 2.83 -3.91
CA PRO A 159 16.96 1.85 -4.90
C PRO A 159 15.44 1.61 -4.91
N SER A 160 14.77 1.59 -3.76
CA SER A 160 13.31 1.45 -3.70
C SER A 160 12.58 2.65 -4.27
N PHE A 161 13.05 3.86 -4.00
CA PHE A 161 12.49 5.08 -4.56
C PHE A 161 12.62 5.09 -6.10
N LEU A 162 13.81 4.78 -6.63
CA LEU A 162 14.05 4.75 -8.08
C LEU A 162 13.21 3.68 -8.78
N LEU A 163 13.17 2.47 -8.22
CA LEU A 163 12.38 1.36 -8.77
C LEU A 163 10.88 1.68 -8.76
N SER A 164 10.38 2.21 -7.65
CA SER A 164 8.96 2.52 -7.52
C SER A 164 8.56 3.74 -8.34
N MET A 165 9.43 4.75 -8.49
CA MET A 165 9.24 5.83 -9.47
C MET A 165 9.12 5.25 -10.88
N PHE A 166 10.07 4.40 -11.28
CA PHE A 166 10.07 3.81 -12.61
C PHE A 166 8.79 2.99 -12.87
N ALA A 167 8.35 2.19 -11.89
CA ALA A 167 7.09 1.47 -11.95
C ALA A 167 5.89 2.43 -12.10
N PHE A 168 5.84 3.50 -11.30
CA PHE A 168 4.78 4.51 -11.33
C PHE A 168 4.67 5.20 -12.70
N PHE A 169 5.80 5.65 -13.27
CA PHE A 169 5.81 6.26 -14.60
C PHE A 169 5.43 5.28 -15.70
N THR A 170 5.94 4.06 -15.63
CA THR A 170 5.58 2.99 -16.57
C THR A 170 4.08 2.72 -16.53
N THR A 171 3.51 2.64 -15.32
CA THR A 171 2.06 2.51 -15.10
C THR A 171 1.29 3.67 -15.73
N ILE A 172 1.69 4.92 -15.51
CA ILE A 172 1.02 6.08 -16.11
C ILE A 172 1.02 6.00 -17.64
N VAL A 173 2.18 5.71 -18.23
CA VAL A 173 2.33 5.62 -19.70
C VAL A 173 1.46 4.49 -20.26
N LEU A 174 1.58 3.28 -19.71
CA LEU A 174 0.82 2.13 -20.16
C LEU A 174 -0.68 2.33 -19.98
N ASN A 175 -1.11 2.85 -18.84
CA ASN A 175 -2.52 3.12 -18.58
C ASN A 175 -3.09 4.11 -19.61
N LYS A 176 -2.38 5.19 -19.90
CA LYS A 176 -2.81 6.19 -20.90
C LYS A 176 -2.89 5.60 -22.32
N VAL A 177 -1.97 4.69 -22.66
CA VAL A 177 -1.99 3.98 -23.95
C VAL A 177 -3.18 3.01 -24.01
N LEU A 178 -3.35 2.17 -23.00
CA LEU A 178 -4.36 1.09 -22.98
C LEU A 178 -5.79 1.62 -22.92
N ILE A 179 -6.06 2.68 -22.14
CA ILE A 179 -7.39 3.30 -22.06
C ILE A 179 -7.87 3.84 -23.41
N LYS A 180 -6.94 4.20 -24.31
CA LYS A 180 -7.30 4.64 -25.67
C LYS A 180 -7.82 3.49 -26.55
N TYR A 181 -7.45 2.25 -26.24
CA TYR A 181 -7.91 1.05 -26.96
C TYR A 181 -9.20 0.46 -26.37
N ASP A 182 -9.55 0.85 -25.14
CA ASP A 182 -10.79 0.48 -24.48
C ASP A 182 -11.94 1.34 -25.04
N LYS A 183 -12.66 0.76 -26.01
CA LYS A 183 -13.78 1.39 -26.74
C LYS A 183 -14.97 1.67 -25.83
#